data_AF-A0A8J3WN19-F1
#
_entry.id   AF-A0A8J3WN19-F1
#
_cell.length_a   1.000
_cell.length_b   1.000
_cell.length_c   1.000
_cell.angle_alpha   90.00
_cell.angle_beta   90.00
_cell.angle_gamma   90.00
#
_symmetry.space_group_name_H-M   'P 1'
#
loop_
_entity.id
_entity.type
_entity.pdbx_description
1 polymer ?
#
loop_
_entity_poly.entity_id
_entity_poly.type
_entity_poly.pdbx_seq_one_letter_code
_entity_poly.pdbx_strand_id
1 'polypeptide(L)'
;MTTAINPREIDETLAALDTEMARNLHQAARAIDTLHSAAGDRRRYTSRNCFTWGRDDADVITEVRSLLVDAGDYTVMGGLYGKAVRKAMADYDTGTAEAARLEAEMARVEAPYHAAPWSRFFKLMSTKNAKIHDSRLCGALHRSDFTDMGWHPELSGLGKDEAVEQLGSALCSRCFKKAAHAR
;
A
#
# COMPACT_ATOMS: atom_id res chain seq x y z
N MET A 1 -0.58 -3.55 35.26
CA MET A 1 -1.96 -3.55 34.75
C MET A 1 -1.87 -3.87 33.27
N THR A 2 -2.34 -5.04 32.85
CA THR A 2 -2.33 -5.43 31.43
C THR A 2 -3.54 -4.74 30.79
N THR A 3 -3.30 -3.73 29.95
CA THR A 3 -4.37 -3.14 29.13
C THR A 3 -4.98 -4.26 28.30
N ALA A 4 -6.30 -4.45 28.40
CA ALA A 4 -6.99 -5.45 27.59
C ALA A 4 -6.77 -5.11 26.10
N ILE A 5 -6.28 -6.07 25.32
CA ILE A 5 -6.09 -5.90 23.89
C ILE A 5 -7.47 -5.80 23.24
N ASN A 6 -7.70 -4.75 22.45
CA ASN A 6 -8.89 -4.61 21.63
C ASN A 6 -8.52 -4.84 20.14
N PRO A 7 -8.77 -6.05 19.60
CA PRO A 7 -8.46 -6.38 18.20
C PRO A 7 -8.99 -5.39 17.18
N ARG A 8 -10.21 -4.89 17.41
CA ARG A 8 -10.88 -3.95 16.52
C ARG A 8 -10.13 -2.61 16.46
N GLU A 9 -9.82 -2.01 17.61
CA GLU A 9 -9.11 -0.73 17.66
C GLU A 9 -7.72 -0.82 17.00
N ILE A 10 -7.03 -1.95 17.20
CA ILE A 10 -5.72 -2.20 16.58
C ILE A 10 -5.87 -2.28 15.06
N ASP A 11 -6.81 -3.07 14.56
CA ASP A 11 -7.00 -3.23 13.12
C ASP A 11 -7.62 -1.98 12.46
N GLU A 12 -8.41 -1.17 13.18
CA GLU A 12 -8.86 0.16 12.73
C GLU A 12 -7.66 1.09 12.55
N THR A 13 -6.72 1.06 13.49
CA THR A 13 -5.46 1.82 13.41
C THR A 13 -4.61 1.35 12.23
N LEU A 14 -4.43 0.04 12.07
CA LEU A 14 -3.68 -0.53 10.95
C LEU A 14 -4.32 -0.21 9.60
N ALA A 15 -5.65 -0.26 9.49
CA ALA A 15 -6.35 0.09 8.26
C ALA A 15 -6.12 1.56 7.86
N ALA A 16 -6.11 2.47 8.83
CA ALA A 16 -5.80 3.88 8.61
C ALA A 16 -4.35 4.06 8.16
N LEU A 17 -3.40 3.42 8.85
CA LEU A 17 -1.97 3.46 8.50
C LEU A 17 -1.68 2.87 7.12
N ASP A 18 -2.30 1.74 6.76
CA ASP A 18 -2.19 1.10 5.44
C ASP A 18 -2.68 2.04 4.32
N THR A 19 -3.79 2.75 4.56
CA THR A 19 -4.31 3.76 3.63
C THR A 19 -3.36 4.95 3.48
N GLU A 20 -2.78 5.43 4.57
CA GLU A 20 -1.81 6.53 4.55
C GLU A 20 -0.50 6.13 3.87
N MET A 21 -0.02 4.93 4.14
CA MET A 21 1.15 4.32 3.49
C MET A 21 0.94 4.26 1.97
N ALA A 22 -0.20 3.71 1.52
CA ALA A 22 -0.52 3.61 0.11
C ALA A 22 -0.55 4.98 -0.60
N ARG A 23 -1.06 6.03 0.08
CA ARG A 23 -1.05 7.40 -0.45
C ARG A 23 0.37 7.95 -0.62
N ASN A 24 1.23 7.77 0.38
CA ASN A 24 2.62 8.24 0.34
C ASN A 24 3.44 7.52 -0.73
N LEU A 25 3.30 6.20 -0.84
CA LEU A 25 3.95 5.42 -1.91
C LEU A 25 3.45 5.84 -3.29
N HIS A 26 2.15 6.10 -3.45
CA HIS A 26 1.60 6.61 -4.71
C HIS A 26 2.15 8.00 -5.08
N GLN A 27 2.29 8.89 -4.09
CA GLN A 27 2.93 10.20 -4.29
C GLN A 27 4.39 10.06 -4.74
N ALA A 28 5.18 9.21 -4.06
CA ALA A 28 6.56 8.94 -4.45
C ALA A 28 6.66 8.35 -5.87
N ALA A 29 5.81 7.37 -6.20
CA ALA A 29 5.78 6.77 -7.53
C ALA A 29 5.44 7.79 -8.65
N ARG A 30 4.55 8.74 -8.38
CA ARG A 30 4.25 9.81 -9.35
C ARG A 30 5.41 10.79 -9.53
N ALA A 31 6.18 11.03 -8.48
CA ALA A 31 7.39 11.86 -8.57
C ALA A 31 8.44 11.19 -9.46
N ILE A 32 8.64 9.88 -9.33
CA ILE A 32 9.60 9.09 -10.13
C ILE A 32 9.43 9.35 -11.63
N ASP A 33 8.20 9.33 -12.17
CA ASP A 33 7.95 9.63 -13.59
C ASP A 33 8.53 10.97 -14.07
N THR A 34 8.48 11.99 -13.21
CA THR A 34 9.05 13.32 -13.49
C THR A 34 10.57 13.27 -13.43
N LEU A 35 11.13 12.53 -12.46
CA LEU A 35 12.58 12.37 -12.30
C LEU A 35 13.22 11.63 -13.48
N HIS A 36 12.60 10.55 -13.98
CA HIS A 36 13.08 9.87 -15.19
C HIS A 36 13.11 10.81 -16.40
N SER A 37 12.05 11.59 -16.57
CA SER A 37 11.98 12.57 -17.66
C SER A 37 13.08 13.64 -17.53
N ALA A 38 13.40 14.06 -16.31
CA ALA A 38 14.45 15.03 -16.03
C ALA A 38 15.86 14.48 -16.26
N ALA A 39 16.08 13.18 -15.98
CA ALA A 39 17.31 12.46 -16.29
C ALA A 39 17.45 12.07 -17.78
N GLY A 40 16.57 12.59 -18.64
CA GLY A 40 16.56 12.30 -20.07
C GLY A 40 16.24 10.84 -20.42
N ASP A 41 15.70 10.07 -19.48
CA ASP A 41 15.33 8.67 -19.70
C ASP A 41 14.13 8.57 -20.65
N ARG A 42 14.01 7.43 -21.33
CA ARG A 42 12.96 7.17 -22.31
C ARG A 42 12.17 5.94 -21.96
N ARG A 43 10.85 6.09 -22.03
CA ARG A 43 9.89 4.99 -21.89
C ARG A 43 10.07 3.98 -23.01
N ARG A 44 10.13 2.71 -22.64
CA ARG A 44 10.07 1.56 -23.55
C ARG A 44 8.70 0.92 -23.44
N TYR A 45 7.94 0.97 -24.53
CA TYR A 45 6.59 0.42 -24.59
C TYR A 45 6.67 -1.10 -24.81
N THR A 46 6.14 -1.87 -23.86
CA THR A 46 6.00 -3.33 -23.96
C THR A 46 4.67 -3.71 -24.63
N SER A 47 3.67 -2.83 -24.57
CA SER A 47 2.42 -2.90 -25.32
C SER A 47 1.86 -1.50 -25.55
N ARG A 48 0.73 -1.38 -26.26
CA ARG A 48 0.09 -0.08 -26.55
C ARG A 48 -0.17 0.79 -25.31
N ASN A 49 -0.42 0.16 -24.16
CA ASN A 49 -0.80 0.83 -22.91
C ASN A 49 0.16 0.53 -21.74
N CYS A 50 1.26 -0.19 -21.99
CA CYS A 50 2.22 -0.55 -20.96
C CYS A 50 3.61 -0.09 -21.38
N PHE A 51 4.28 0.62 -20.48
CA PHE A 51 5.66 1.02 -20.66
C PHE A 51 6.46 0.73 -19.40
N THR A 52 7.76 0.68 -19.60
CA THR A 52 8.78 0.63 -18.54
C THR A 52 9.76 1.75 -18.78
N TRP A 53 10.36 2.28 -17.72
CA TRP A 53 11.48 3.20 -17.86
C TRP A 53 12.73 2.45 -18.32
N GLY A 54 13.63 3.15 -19.01
CA GLY A 54 14.81 2.54 -19.62
C GLY A 54 15.95 2.34 -18.63
N ARG A 55 15.94 3.11 -17.54
CA ARG A 55 16.93 3.13 -16.46
C ARG A 55 16.28 2.69 -15.14
N ASP A 56 17.12 2.30 -14.20
CA ASP A 56 16.70 2.00 -12.83
C ASP A 56 16.37 3.29 -12.06
N ASP A 57 15.36 3.21 -11.19
CA ASP A 57 14.87 4.34 -10.40
C ASP A 57 15.99 4.91 -9.51
N ALA A 58 16.80 4.06 -8.85
CA ALA A 58 17.82 4.50 -7.91
C ALA A 58 18.95 5.29 -8.60
N ASP A 59 19.36 4.84 -9.78
CA ASP A 59 20.35 5.55 -10.61
C ASP A 59 19.81 6.92 -11.03
N VAL A 60 18.55 6.98 -11.46
CA VAL A 60 17.88 8.23 -11.88
C VAL A 60 17.74 9.20 -10.72
N ILE A 61 17.32 8.74 -9.54
CA ILE A 61 17.21 9.57 -8.34
C ILE A 61 18.57 10.14 -7.96
N THR A 62 19.62 9.32 -8.01
CA THR A 62 20.99 9.72 -7.69
C THR A 62 21.50 10.79 -8.66
N GLU A 63 21.31 10.59 -9.96
CA GLU A 63 21.70 11.56 -10.99
C GLU A 63 20.95 12.88 -10.82
N VAL A 64 19.62 12.84 -10.71
CA VAL A 64 18.81 14.07 -10.57
C VAL A 64 19.18 14.81 -9.29
N ARG A 65 19.49 14.09 -8.20
CA ARG A 65 19.98 14.70 -6.97
C ARG A 65 21.31 15.42 -7.18
N SER A 66 22.26 14.82 -7.90
CA SER A 66 23.53 15.48 -8.26
C SER A 66 23.28 16.73 -9.09
N LEU A 67 22.43 16.64 -10.12
CA LEU A 67 22.09 17.78 -10.99
C LEU A 67 21.48 18.95 -10.19
N LEU A 68 20.68 18.66 -9.16
CA LEU A 68 20.10 19.68 -8.30
C LEU A 68 21.11 20.33 -7.36
N VAL A 69 22.15 19.60 -6.93
CA VAL A 69 23.26 20.13 -6.12
C VAL A 69 24.20 20.97 -6.96
N ASP A 70 24.60 20.46 -8.13
CA ASP A 70 25.57 21.09 -9.03
C ASP A 70 25.02 22.36 -9.69
N ALA A 71 23.70 22.44 -9.87
CA ALA A 71 23.03 23.62 -10.44
C ALA A 71 23.19 24.89 -9.58
N GLY A 72 23.29 24.77 -8.26
CA GLY A 72 23.07 25.92 -7.37
C GLY A 72 21.77 26.68 -7.72
N ASP A 73 21.75 28.00 -7.57
CA ASP A 73 20.63 28.86 -8.00
C ASP A 73 20.55 29.03 -9.55
N TYR A 74 21.54 28.48 -10.28
CA TYR A 74 21.63 28.55 -11.74
C TYR A 74 20.98 27.30 -12.38
N THR A 75 19.78 27.51 -12.90
CA THR A 75 18.91 26.48 -13.46
C THR A 75 19.57 25.62 -14.54
N VAL A 76 19.97 24.39 -14.19
CA VAL A 76 20.28 23.30 -15.17
C VAL A 76 19.06 22.97 -16.04
N MET A 77 17.85 23.31 -15.58
CA MET A 77 16.62 23.27 -16.35
C MET A 77 15.84 24.58 -16.15
N GLY A 78 15.94 25.51 -17.11
CA GLY A 78 15.34 26.84 -17.01
C GLY A 78 13.83 26.83 -16.68
N GLY A 79 13.39 27.82 -15.90
CA GLY A 79 11.97 28.16 -15.73
C GLY A 79 11.12 27.16 -14.91
N LEU A 80 9.88 26.93 -15.37
CA LEU A 80 8.88 26.10 -14.68
C LEU A 80 9.30 24.63 -14.55
N TYR A 81 10.12 24.13 -15.47
CA TYR A 81 10.56 22.74 -15.46
C TYR A 81 11.49 22.44 -14.27
N GLY A 82 12.48 23.29 -13.99
CA GLY A 82 13.33 23.12 -12.82
C GLY A 82 12.57 23.17 -11.49
N LYS A 83 11.50 23.99 -11.40
CA LYS A 83 10.60 24.00 -10.22
C LYS A 83 9.84 22.67 -10.07
N ALA A 84 9.35 22.10 -11.18
CA ALA A 84 8.67 20.82 -11.17
C ALA A 84 9.59 19.67 -10.73
N VAL A 85 10.84 19.64 -11.21
CA VAL A 85 11.83 18.64 -10.81
C VAL A 85 12.20 18.75 -9.34
N ARG A 86 12.43 19.97 -8.82
CA ARG A 86 12.67 20.19 -7.38
C ARG A 86 11.50 19.74 -6.53
N LYS A 87 10.26 20.07 -6.95
CA LYS A 87 9.06 19.61 -6.27
C LYS A 87 8.96 18.09 -6.29
N ALA A 88 9.19 17.45 -7.45
CA ALA A 88 9.16 16.00 -7.57
C ALA A 88 10.20 15.33 -6.66
N MET A 89 11.43 15.84 -6.59
CA MET A 89 12.44 15.32 -5.65
C MET A 89 11.98 15.47 -4.19
N ALA A 90 11.44 16.63 -3.81
CA ALA A 90 10.91 16.84 -2.45
C ALA A 90 9.71 15.93 -2.14
N ASP A 91 8.80 15.73 -3.10
CA ASP A 91 7.66 14.83 -2.97
C ASP A 91 8.11 13.37 -2.83
N TYR A 92 9.14 12.96 -3.57
CA TYR A 92 9.75 11.63 -3.46
C TYR A 92 10.40 11.42 -2.08
N ASP A 93 11.24 12.36 -1.65
CA ASP A 93 11.91 12.29 -0.36
C ASP A 93 10.90 12.27 0.80
N THR A 94 9.87 13.12 0.74
CA THR A 94 8.81 13.15 1.75
C THR A 94 8.00 11.86 1.75
N GLY A 95 7.55 11.40 0.58
CA GLY A 95 6.74 10.18 0.48
C GLY A 95 7.48 8.93 0.95
N THR A 96 8.77 8.81 0.65
CA THR A 96 9.59 7.67 1.09
C THR A 96 9.93 7.74 2.58
N ALA A 97 10.21 8.92 3.13
CA ALA A 97 10.43 9.09 4.56
C ALA A 97 9.17 8.81 5.39
N GLU A 98 8.01 9.30 4.94
CA GLU A 98 6.73 9.02 5.59
C GLU A 98 6.35 7.54 5.48
N ALA A 99 6.59 6.91 4.32
CA ALA A 99 6.41 5.47 4.18
C ALA A 99 7.26 4.69 5.20
N ALA A 100 8.55 4.98 5.33
CA ALA A 100 9.42 4.32 6.31
C ALA A 100 8.96 4.55 7.77
N ARG A 101 8.49 5.76 8.10
CA ARG A 101 7.91 6.06 9.42
C ARG A 101 6.64 5.25 9.69
N LEU A 102 5.76 5.18 8.70
CA LEU A 102 4.50 4.43 8.78
C LEU A 102 4.75 2.93 8.88
N GLU A 103 5.75 2.38 8.18
CA GLU A 103 6.13 0.97 8.31
C GLU A 103 6.56 0.62 9.74
N ALA A 104 7.40 1.46 10.35
CA ALA A 104 7.83 1.27 11.74
C ALA A 104 6.65 1.36 12.72
N GLU A 105 5.73 2.30 12.49
CA GLU A 105 4.52 2.45 13.30
C GLU A 105 3.56 1.27 13.15
N MET A 106 3.33 0.80 11.92
CA MET A 106 2.54 -0.40 11.65
C MET A 106 3.14 -1.61 12.36
N ALA A 107 4.46 -1.81 12.30
CA ALA A 107 5.12 -2.90 13.01
C ALA A 107 4.91 -2.83 14.54
N ARG A 108 4.91 -1.61 15.11
CA ARG A 108 4.63 -1.38 16.53
C ARG A 108 3.19 -1.73 16.89
N VAL A 109 2.23 -1.29 16.07
CA VAL A 109 0.79 -1.53 16.27
C VAL A 109 0.44 -3.02 16.05
N GLU A 110 1.16 -3.70 15.17
CA GLU A 110 1.01 -5.13 14.85
C GLU A 110 1.57 -6.05 15.95
N ALA A 111 2.48 -5.56 16.81
CA ALA A 111 3.15 -6.38 17.82
C ALA A 111 2.21 -7.21 18.74
N PRO A 112 1.07 -6.67 19.23
CA PRO A 112 0.11 -7.45 20.02
C PRO A 112 -0.52 -8.61 19.23
N TYR A 113 -0.74 -8.44 17.91
CA TYR A 113 -1.25 -9.50 17.05
C TYR A 113 -0.26 -10.66 16.95
N HIS A 114 1.03 -10.37 16.83
CA HIS A 114 2.07 -11.40 16.82
C HIS A 114 2.19 -12.14 18.16
N ALA A 115 1.93 -11.47 19.28
CA ALA A 115 1.95 -12.08 20.61
C ALA A 115 0.71 -12.96 20.87
N ALA A 116 -0.46 -12.53 20.41
CA ALA A 116 -1.73 -13.23 20.59
C ALA A 116 -2.63 -13.01 19.36
N PRO A 117 -2.49 -13.85 18.31
CA PRO A 117 -3.20 -13.65 17.06
C PRO A 117 -4.73 -13.72 17.22
N TRP A 118 -5.44 -12.83 16.56
CA TRP A 118 -6.90 -12.86 16.43
C TRP A 118 -7.33 -13.12 14.97
N SER A 119 -8.63 -13.34 14.77
CA SER A 119 -9.22 -13.44 13.44
C SER A 119 -9.26 -12.06 12.77
N ARG A 120 -8.81 -12.00 11.52
CA ARG A 120 -8.86 -10.80 10.68
C ARG A 120 -9.70 -11.06 9.45
N PHE A 121 -10.25 -10.00 8.90
CA PHE A 121 -11.16 -10.06 7.77
C PHE A 121 -10.76 -9.02 6.73
N PHE A 122 -10.73 -9.46 5.47
CA PHE A 122 -10.30 -8.64 4.34
C PHE A 122 -11.25 -8.81 3.17
N LYS A 123 -11.45 -7.76 2.38
CA LYS A 123 -12.33 -7.80 1.20
C LYS A 123 -11.71 -7.02 0.05
N LEU A 124 -11.90 -7.50 -1.18
CA LEU A 124 -11.49 -6.73 -2.36
C LEU A 124 -12.36 -5.48 -2.50
N MET A 125 -11.69 -4.33 -2.60
CA MET A 125 -12.33 -3.03 -2.74
C MET A 125 -12.79 -2.76 -4.17
N SER A 126 -12.17 -3.41 -5.15
CA SER A 126 -12.49 -3.26 -6.58
C SER A 126 -13.83 -3.88 -6.97
N THR A 127 -14.40 -4.78 -6.15
CA THR A 127 -15.64 -5.51 -6.47
C THR A 127 -16.65 -5.45 -5.33
N LYS A 128 -17.84 -4.87 -5.60
CA LYS A 128 -18.90 -4.71 -4.59
C LYS A 128 -19.32 -6.03 -3.92
N ASN A 129 -19.34 -7.12 -4.69
CA ASN A 129 -19.76 -8.46 -4.24
C ASN A 129 -18.56 -9.39 -3.95
N ALA A 130 -17.38 -8.83 -3.70
CA ALA A 130 -16.21 -9.62 -3.30
C ALA A 130 -16.49 -10.41 -2.02
N LYS A 131 -15.95 -11.64 -1.97
CA LYS A 131 -15.99 -12.45 -0.76
C LYS A 131 -15.05 -11.88 0.29
N ILE A 132 -15.37 -12.12 1.57
CA ILE A 132 -14.53 -11.75 2.71
C ILE A 132 -13.57 -12.90 3.01
N HIS A 133 -12.29 -12.59 3.18
CA HIS A 133 -11.19 -13.52 3.39
C HIS A 133 -10.61 -13.39 4.80
N ASP A 134 -10.07 -14.48 5.36
CA ASP A 134 -9.35 -14.47 6.64
C ASP A 134 -7.86 -14.11 6.51
N SER A 135 -7.39 -13.96 5.27
CA SER A 135 -6.01 -13.64 4.94
C SER A 135 -5.92 -12.93 3.61
N ARG A 136 -4.98 -11.99 3.50
CA ARG A 136 -4.63 -11.32 2.24
C ARG A 136 -3.88 -12.22 1.25
N LEU A 137 -3.55 -13.46 1.65
CA LEU A 137 -2.81 -14.43 0.82
C LEU A 137 -3.65 -15.68 0.53
N CYS A 138 -4.99 -15.55 0.53
CA CYS A 138 -5.88 -16.66 0.21
C CYS A 138 -5.58 -17.20 -1.20
N GLY A 139 -5.39 -18.52 -1.35
CA GLY A 139 -5.13 -19.13 -2.66
C GLY A 139 -6.30 -19.09 -3.67
N ALA A 140 -7.45 -18.50 -3.30
CA ALA A 140 -8.51 -18.15 -4.24
C ALA A 140 -8.31 -16.78 -4.90
N LEU A 141 -7.44 -15.95 -4.35
CA LEU A 141 -7.12 -14.63 -4.85
C LEU A 141 -5.99 -14.73 -5.89
N HIS A 142 -6.06 -13.91 -6.93
CA HIS A 142 -4.95 -13.70 -7.83
C HIS A 142 -3.91 -12.79 -7.17
N ARG A 143 -2.64 -12.85 -7.60
CA ARG A 143 -1.60 -11.96 -7.06
C ARG A 143 -1.92 -10.48 -7.24
N SER A 144 -2.63 -10.13 -8.31
CA SER A 144 -3.14 -8.77 -8.58
C SER A 144 -4.13 -8.28 -7.52
N ASP A 145 -4.77 -9.19 -6.80
CA ASP A 145 -5.87 -8.88 -5.89
C ASP A 145 -5.35 -8.48 -4.49
N PHE A 146 -4.09 -8.78 -4.19
CA PHE A 146 -3.49 -8.55 -2.87
C PHE A 146 -3.40 -7.07 -2.51
N THR A 147 -3.13 -6.24 -3.52
CA THR A 147 -3.02 -4.78 -3.40
C THR A 147 -4.39 -4.10 -3.30
N ASP A 148 -5.46 -4.76 -3.72
CA ASP A 148 -6.81 -4.21 -3.78
C ASP A 148 -7.67 -4.57 -2.55
N MET A 149 -7.11 -5.30 -1.58
CA MET A 149 -7.83 -5.65 -0.37
C MET A 149 -7.88 -4.53 0.65
N GLY A 150 -9.07 -4.29 1.19
CA GLY A 150 -9.30 -3.47 2.36
C GLY A 150 -9.46 -4.34 3.61
N TRP A 151 -9.16 -3.73 4.75
CA TRP A 151 -9.43 -4.27 6.07
C TRP A 151 -10.94 -4.21 6.39
N HIS A 152 -11.41 -5.14 7.22
CA HIS A 152 -12.72 -5.11 7.87
C HIS A 152 -12.57 -5.17 9.41
N PRO A 153 -12.10 -4.07 10.04
CA PRO A 153 -11.79 -4.06 11.47
C PRO A 153 -12.99 -4.31 12.38
N GLU A 154 -14.21 -4.02 11.92
CA GLU A 154 -15.45 -4.26 12.66
C GLU A 154 -15.70 -5.75 12.95
N LEU A 155 -15.05 -6.64 12.19
CA LEU A 155 -15.11 -8.09 12.37
C LEU A 155 -13.90 -8.64 13.13
N SER A 156 -12.90 -7.80 13.45
CA SER A 156 -11.65 -8.27 14.05
C SER A 156 -11.87 -8.86 15.44
N GLY A 157 -11.33 -10.06 15.66
CA GLY A 157 -11.53 -10.82 16.90
C GLY A 157 -12.81 -11.63 16.94
N LEU A 158 -13.69 -11.53 15.93
CA LEU A 158 -14.91 -12.35 15.85
C LEU A 158 -14.55 -13.83 15.66
N GLY A 159 -15.19 -14.72 16.44
CA GLY A 159 -14.97 -16.16 16.29
C GLY A 159 -15.33 -16.63 14.88
N LYS A 160 -14.60 -17.62 14.33
CA LYS A 160 -14.87 -18.10 12.95
C LYS A 160 -16.29 -18.63 12.77
N ASP A 161 -16.84 -19.31 13.77
CA ASP A 161 -18.22 -19.83 13.71
C ASP A 161 -19.26 -18.70 13.80
N GLU A 162 -19.03 -17.72 14.66
CA GLU A 162 -19.87 -16.52 14.77
C GLU A 162 -19.83 -15.66 13.49
N ALA A 163 -18.66 -15.52 12.86
CA ALA A 163 -18.52 -14.86 11.57
C ALA A 163 -19.32 -15.60 10.47
N VAL A 164 -19.30 -16.93 10.47
CA VAL A 164 -20.08 -17.75 9.52
C VAL A 164 -21.58 -17.58 9.76
N GLU A 165 -22.02 -17.50 11.01
CA GLU A 165 -23.42 -17.24 11.35
C GLU A 165 -23.87 -15.84 10.91
N GLN A 166 -23.07 -14.81 11.16
CA GLN A 166 -23.41 -13.42 10.84
C GLN A 166 -23.32 -13.10 9.34
N LEU A 167 -22.31 -13.64 8.65
CA LEU A 167 -21.95 -13.23 7.28
C LEU A 167 -22.24 -14.31 6.24
N GLY A 168 -22.35 -15.57 6.65
CA GLY A 168 -22.71 -16.71 5.81
C GLY A 168 -21.98 -16.73 4.47
N SER A 169 -22.77 -16.71 3.40
CA SER A 169 -22.26 -16.79 2.03
C SER A 169 -21.41 -15.58 1.58
N ALA A 170 -21.36 -14.48 2.34
CA ALA A 170 -20.46 -13.36 2.05
C ALA A 170 -18.99 -13.73 2.29
N LEU A 171 -18.71 -14.75 3.10
CA LEU A 171 -17.36 -15.24 3.36
C LEU A 171 -16.82 -16.11 2.22
N CYS A 172 -15.50 -16.12 2.03
CA CYS A 172 -14.81 -17.01 1.12
C CYS A 172 -14.89 -18.45 1.64
N SER A 173 -15.47 -19.36 0.86
CA SER A 173 -15.62 -20.78 1.24
C SER A 173 -14.28 -21.52 1.43
N ARG A 174 -13.16 -20.98 0.90
CA ARG A 174 -11.82 -21.52 1.16
C ARG A 174 -11.27 -21.10 2.52
N CYS A 175 -11.48 -19.85 2.92
CA CYS A 175 -11.09 -19.31 4.23
C CYS A 175 -12.01 -19.86 5.35
N PHE A 176 -13.29 -20.02 5.03
CA PHE A 176 -14.34 -20.41 5.97
C PHE A 176 -15.11 -21.61 5.39
N LYS A 177 -14.62 -22.84 5.62
CA LYS A 177 -15.21 -24.06 5.02
C LYS A 177 -16.72 -24.20 5.29
N LYS A 178 -17.20 -23.79 6.46
CA LYS A 178 -18.62 -23.85 6.83
C LYS A 178 -19.49 -22.79 6.12
N ALA A 179 -18.90 -21.73 5.55
CA ALA A 179 -19.63 -20.66 4.87
C ALA A 179 -20.36 -21.12 3.60
N ALA A 180 -19.89 -22.18 2.94
CA ALA A 180 -20.54 -22.74 1.75
C ALA A 180 -21.95 -23.30 2.04
N HIS A 181 -22.27 -23.56 3.31
CA HIS A 181 -23.51 -24.21 3.75
C HIS A 181 -24.35 -23.34 4.68
N ALA A 182 -23.86 -22.15 5.05
CA ALA A 182 -24.60 -21.19 5.86
C ALA A 182 -25.72 -20.56 5.02
N ARG A 183 -26.97 -20.69 5.49
CA ARG A 183 -28.18 -20.14 4.86
C ARG A 183 -28.56 -18.84 5.51
#